data_AF-A0A962ZQM4-F1
#
_entry.id   AF-A0A962ZQM4-F1
#
_cell.length_a   1.000
_cell.length_b   1.000
_cell.length_c   1.000
_cell.angle_alpha   90.00
_cell.angle_beta   90.00
_cell.angle_gamma   90.00
#
_symmetry.space_group_name_H-M   'P 1'
#
loop_
_entity.id
_entity.type
_entity.pdbx_description
1 polymer ?
#
loop_
_entity_poly.entity_id
_entity_poly.type
_entity_poly.pdbx_seq_one_letter_code
_entity_poly.pdbx_strand_id
1 'polypeptide(L)'
;PPDWVVSPTSDTHVNVKIVGQQDFYLPTHREFEVKAAGQLPTGFEPGTLYPSRNHPRGLQMSVYAASDALGSLGLDWETVRHRVGLDQMSVYAGSAMGQLDGAGIGGMIKARYLGQRVTSKFCPLGLAEMPADFVNAYVLGSLGSTGASLGACASFLYNLRQGIEDIRQGRARVVFVGSSEAPVNPEVMEGYAAMGALATDKGLRQLDGLAEDQEPDHRRACRPFAENCGFTIAESAQMVVLFDDALAMELGAEVFGAVTDVFVNADGYKKSISGPGVGNYLTMARALASARAILGDAGIRQGGLVQAHGTGTPQNRVSEAAILSQTAAAFGIEDWPIAAVKCFLGHSIGAAGGDQITATLGIWQHGILPGIVTIDAVADDVPTAHLAFSNTHRALDPLAQRYAIVNSKGFGGNNASATLMSPASTRSMLQARYSRREWTRWEAANAIVRERQGVYDEAMTAGALHPVYRFDHGVLDDDDVSVSAARVSVGGRCVELPADSPYADMRIGVIEP
;
A
#
# COMPACT_ATOMS: atom_id res chain seq x y z
N PRO A 1 -32.91 -23.30 30.65
CA PRO A 1 -33.00 -24.64 30.04
C PRO A 1 -33.97 -25.53 30.82
N PRO A 2 -34.61 -26.54 30.22
CA PRO A 2 -35.65 -27.35 30.87
C PRO A 2 -35.19 -28.10 32.14
N ASP A 3 -33.88 -28.32 32.26
CA ASP A 3 -33.18 -29.04 33.31
C ASP A 3 -32.60 -28.12 34.42
N TRP A 4 -32.84 -26.82 34.31
CA TRP A 4 -32.39 -25.85 35.32
C TRP A 4 -33.47 -25.64 36.37
N VAL A 5 -33.08 -25.75 37.64
CA VAL A 5 -33.94 -25.46 38.80
C VAL A 5 -33.65 -24.03 39.25
N VAL A 6 -34.65 -23.16 39.18
CA VAL A 6 -34.54 -21.75 39.57
C VAL A 6 -35.28 -21.53 40.89
N SER A 7 -34.63 -20.93 41.88
CA SER A 7 -35.25 -20.53 43.15
C SER A 7 -35.04 -19.05 43.45
N PRO A 8 -36.07 -18.30 43.89
CA PRO A 8 -35.93 -16.87 44.16
C PRO A 8 -35.07 -16.63 45.40
N THR A 9 -34.22 -15.61 45.34
CA THR A 9 -33.48 -15.09 46.51
C THR A 9 -33.90 -13.67 46.89
N SER A 10 -34.38 -12.88 45.91
CA SER A 10 -35.00 -11.57 46.09
C SER A 10 -35.90 -11.24 44.89
N ASP A 11 -36.49 -10.04 44.87
CA ASP A 11 -37.29 -9.54 43.73
C ASP A 11 -36.48 -9.36 42.44
N THR A 12 -35.14 -9.29 42.53
CA THR A 12 -34.25 -9.01 41.39
C THR A 12 -33.24 -10.13 41.12
N HIS A 13 -33.16 -11.15 41.98
CA HIS A 13 -32.15 -12.21 41.89
C HIS A 13 -32.74 -13.60 42.13
N VAL A 14 -32.13 -14.58 41.46
CA VAL A 14 -32.48 -16.00 41.58
C VAL A 14 -31.22 -16.84 41.72
N ASN A 15 -31.34 -17.96 42.44
CA ASN A 15 -30.37 -19.05 42.39
C ASN A 15 -30.73 -19.96 41.22
N VAL A 16 -29.73 -20.32 40.42
CA VAL A 16 -29.87 -21.28 39.32
C VAL A 16 -29.05 -22.52 39.67
N LYS A 17 -29.74 -23.65 39.90
CA LYS A 17 -29.13 -24.96 40.05
C LYS A 17 -29.28 -25.73 38.74
N ILE A 18 -28.16 -26.05 38.11
CA ILE A 18 -28.11 -26.78 36.85
C ILE A 18 -28.09 -28.28 37.18
N VAL A 19 -29.05 -29.04 36.65
CA VAL A 19 -29.21 -30.48 36.92
C VAL A 19 -29.02 -31.26 35.62
N GLY A 20 -27.91 -31.98 35.48
CA GLY A 20 -27.62 -32.73 34.25
C GLY A 20 -26.33 -32.24 33.59
N GLN A 21 -26.23 -32.46 32.27
CA GLN A 21 -25.09 -32.01 31.47
C GLN A 21 -25.41 -30.71 30.76
N GLN A 22 -24.51 -29.74 30.87
CA GLN A 22 -24.63 -28.43 30.24
C GLN A 22 -23.27 -28.04 29.66
N ASP A 23 -23.26 -27.61 28.41
CA ASP A 23 -22.06 -27.06 27.78
C ASP A 23 -21.84 -25.62 28.23
N PHE A 24 -20.58 -25.30 28.55
CA PHE A 24 -20.12 -23.96 28.89
C PHE A 24 -18.91 -23.59 28.04
N TYR A 25 -18.86 -22.33 27.62
CA TYR A 25 -17.63 -21.73 27.10
C TYR A 25 -16.83 -21.15 28.27
N LEU A 26 -15.60 -21.65 28.45
CA LEU A 26 -14.66 -21.14 29.44
C LEU A 26 -13.49 -20.44 28.73
N PRO A 27 -13.00 -19.30 29.25
CA PRO A 27 -11.78 -18.69 28.73
C PRO A 27 -10.61 -19.68 28.81
N THR A 28 -9.85 -19.78 27.73
CA THR A 28 -8.64 -20.61 27.65
C THR A 28 -7.53 -19.83 26.95
N HIS A 29 -6.29 -20.26 27.16
CA HIS A 29 -5.11 -19.69 26.53
C HIS A 29 -4.37 -20.78 25.77
N ARG A 30 -3.79 -20.41 24.63
CA ARG A 30 -2.94 -21.27 23.80
C ARG A 30 -1.69 -20.49 23.45
N GLU A 31 -0.54 -21.16 23.45
CA GLU A 31 0.69 -20.59 22.93
C GLU A 31 0.66 -20.58 21.39
N PHE A 32 0.96 -19.43 20.81
CA PHE A 32 0.90 -19.23 19.38
C PHE A 32 2.22 -19.62 18.71
N GLU A 33 2.15 -20.31 17.56
CA GLU A 33 3.34 -20.87 16.89
C GLU A 33 4.21 -19.82 16.18
N VAL A 34 3.63 -18.65 15.91
CA VAL A 34 4.29 -17.51 15.26
C VAL A 34 4.49 -16.41 16.30
N LYS A 35 5.74 -16.02 16.56
CA LYS A 35 6.07 -15.03 17.60
C LYS A 35 6.69 -13.74 17.06
N ALA A 36 6.83 -13.62 15.73
CA ALA A 36 7.42 -12.45 15.07
C ALA A 36 6.40 -11.73 14.18
N ALA A 37 6.39 -10.41 14.24
CA ALA A 37 5.65 -9.53 13.34
C ALA A 37 6.40 -8.21 13.13
N GLY A 38 6.29 -7.63 11.94
CA GLY A 38 6.69 -6.25 11.66
C GLY A 38 5.67 -5.30 12.29
N GLN A 39 6.11 -4.52 13.27
CA GLN A 39 5.27 -3.64 14.07
C GLN A 39 5.74 -2.21 13.91
N LEU A 40 4.82 -1.25 14.06
CA LEU A 40 5.22 0.14 14.26
C LEU A 40 6.19 0.26 15.46
N PRO A 41 7.08 1.27 15.49
CA PRO A 41 8.01 1.43 16.60
C PRO A 41 7.30 1.44 17.95
N THR A 42 7.82 0.68 18.92
CA THR A 42 7.24 0.60 20.26
C THR A 42 7.08 1.99 20.87
N GLY A 43 5.86 2.32 21.30
CA GLY A 43 5.51 3.62 21.87
C GLY A 43 4.93 4.62 20.86
N PHE A 44 5.02 4.36 19.56
CA PHE A 44 4.34 5.15 18.55
C PHE A 44 2.93 4.64 18.29
N GLU A 45 1.93 5.41 18.74
CA GLU A 45 0.51 5.02 18.65
C GLU A 45 -0.30 6.06 17.85
N PRO A 46 -0.56 5.85 16.55
CA PRO A 46 -1.27 6.80 15.69
C PRO A 46 -2.63 7.26 16.26
N GLY A 47 -3.36 6.36 16.93
CA GLY A 47 -4.64 6.67 17.55
C GLY A 47 -4.59 7.74 18.65
N THR A 48 -3.42 8.01 19.25
CA THR A 48 -3.27 9.03 20.29
C THR A 48 -3.10 10.45 19.74
N LEU A 49 -2.85 10.57 18.43
CA LEU A 49 -2.43 11.82 17.80
C LEU A 49 -3.59 12.65 17.23
N TYR A 50 -4.80 12.08 17.20
CA TYR A 50 -6.02 12.76 16.75
C TYR A 50 -7.26 12.14 17.43
N PRO A 51 -8.46 12.74 17.33
CA PRO A 51 -9.70 12.19 17.89
C PRO A 51 -10.16 10.86 17.25
N SER A 52 -9.49 9.76 17.56
CA SER A 52 -9.60 8.45 16.89
C SER A 52 -10.64 7.48 17.49
N ARG A 53 -11.58 7.98 18.30
CA ARG A 53 -12.44 7.13 19.13
C ARG A 53 -13.28 6.15 18.29
N ASN A 54 -13.09 4.85 18.51
CA ASN A 54 -13.68 3.71 17.79
C ASN A 54 -13.14 3.48 16.37
N HIS A 55 -12.08 4.15 15.95
CA HIS A 55 -11.46 3.87 14.65
C HIS A 55 -10.62 2.59 14.76
N PRO A 56 -10.77 1.63 13.84
CA PRO A 56 -9.81 0.54 13.69
C PRO A 56 -8.38 1.05 13.50
N ARG A 57 -7.40 0.25 13.91
CA ARG A 57 -5.97 0.58 13.83
C ARG A 57 -5.55 0.93 12.40
N GLY A 58 -6.05 0.21 11.39
CA GLY A 58 -5.78 0.55 9.99
C GLY A 58 -6.31 1.94 9.59
N LEU A 59 -7.47 2.37 10.10
CA LEU A 59 -7.95 3.74 9.84
C LEU A 59 -7.12 4.80 10.57
N GLN A 60 -6.64 4.48 11.78
CA GLN A 60 -5.70 5.35 12.50
C GLN A 60 -4.40 5.57 11.73
N MET A 61 -3.84 4.49 11.20
CA MET A 61 -2.64 4.54 10.39
C MET A 61 -2.89 5.23 9.03
N SER A 62 -4.04 5.02 8.40
CA SER A 62 -4.42 5.69 7.14
C SER A 62 -4.50 7.21 7.29
N VAL A 63 -5.17 7.71 8.34
CA VAL A 63 -5.25 9.15 8.63
C VAL A 63 -3.86 9.74 8.86
N TYR A 64 -3.01 9.03 9.60
CA TYR A 64 -1.62 9.46 9.83
C TYR A 64 -0.84 9.54 8.52
N ALA A 65 -0.79 8.45 7.75
CA ALA A 65 -0.03 8.37 6.50
C ALA A 65 -0.51 9.38 5.45
N ALA A 66 -1.82 9.62 5.34
CA ALA A 66 -2.35 10.62 4.41
C ALA A 66 -2.03 12.05 4.85
N SER A 67 -2.04 12.32 6.17
CA SER A 67 -1.66 13.63 6.70
C SER A 67 -0.17 13.90 6.49
N ASP A 68 0.67 12.88 6.66
CA ASP A 68 2.11 12.94 6.42
C ASP A 68 2.41 13.16 4.93
N ALA A 69 1.76 12.39 4.05
CA ALA A 69 1.85 12.59 2.60
C ALA A 69 1.36 13.98 2.17
N LEU A 70 0.31 14.51 2.80
CA LEU A 70 -0.21 15.85 2.51
C LEU A 70 0.77 16.95 2.94
N GLY A 71 1.33 16.85 4.16
CA GLY A 71 2.27 17.83 4.68
C GLY A 71 3.63 17.79 3.96
N SER A 72 4.10 16.58 3.62
CA SER A 72 5.33 16.38 2.85
C SER A 72 5.25 16.89 1.42
N LEU A 73 4.10 17.36 0.91
CA LEU A 73 4.03 18.07 -0.36
C LEU A 73 4.81 19.40 -0.33
N GLY A 74 4.96 20.03 0.84
CA GLY A 74 5.50 21.40 0.96
C GLY A 74 4.64 22.47 0.27
N LEU A 75 3.42 22.12 -0.14
CA LEU A 75 2.45 22.96 -0.82
C LEU A 75 1.26 23.23 0.10
N ASP A 76 0.72 24.44 0.03
CA ASP A 76 -0.54 24.75 0.69
C ASP A 76 -1.68 24.01 -0.02
N TRP A 77 -2.45 23.22 0.73
CA TRP A 77 -3.46 22.34 0.15
C TRP A 77 -4.60 23.11 -0.52
N GLU A 78 -5.02 24.24 0.05
CA GLU A 78 -6.08 25.06 -0.57
C GLU A 78 -5.61 25.66 -1.90
N THR A 79 -4.35 26.07 -1.98
CA THR A 79 -3.73 26.49 -3.25
C THR A 79 -3.79 25.37 -4.29
N VAL A 80 -3.47 24.12 -3.93
CA VAL A 80 -3.60 22.97 -4.84
C VAL A 80 -5.05 22.78 -5.29
N ARG A 81 -6.00 22.77 -4.34
CA ARG A 81 -7.44 22.60 -4.62
C ARG A 81 -7.96 23.67 -5.58
N HIS A 82 -7.49 24.91 -5.50
CA HIS A 82 -7.90 25.99 -6.40
C HIS A 82 -7.31 25.90 -7.81
N ARG A 83 -6.29 25.06 -8.05
CA ARG A 83 -5.71 24.86 -9.40
C ARG A 83 -6.31 23.69 -10.17
N VAL A 84 -7.20 22.92 -9.55
CA VAL A 84 -7.83 21.74 -10.15
C VAL A 84 -9.35 21.85 -10.09
N GLY A 85 -10.04 21.15 -11.00
CA GLY A 85 -11.50 20.95 -10.89
C GLY A 85 -11.88 20.23 -9.60
N LEU A 86 -13.14 20.37 -9.16
CA LEU A 86 -13.65 19.64 -7.99
C LEU A 86 -13.54 18.13 -8.14
N ASP A 87 -13.74 17.66 -9.37
CA ASP A 87 -13.73 16.27 -9.82
C ASP A 87 -12.35 15.80 -10.30
N GLN A 88 -11.37 16.71 -10.44
CA GLN A 88 -10.02 16.41 -10.94
C GLN A 88 -9.04 15.94 -9.85
N MET A 89 -9.57 15.34 -8.81
CA MET A 89 -8.83 14.74 -7.72
C MET A 89 -9.24 13.28 -7.59
N SER A 90 -8.35 12.42 -7.14
CA SER A 90 -8.74 11.04 -6.83
C SER A 90 -8.05 10.48 -5.62
N VAL A 91 -8.72 9.58 -4.92
CA VAL A 91 -8.17 8.87 -3.76
C VAL A 91 -8.42 7.37 -3.92
N TYR A 92 -7.33 6.62 -4.13
CA TYR A 92 -7.37 5.17 -4.23
C TYR A 92 -6.57 4.54 -3.08
N ALA A 93 -7.28 4.07 -2.06
CA ALA A 93 -6.67 3.45 -0.89
C ALA A 93 -7.57 2.37 -0.28
N GLY A 94 -6.98 1.38 0.39
CA GLY A 94 -7.75 0.35 1.06
C GLY A 94 -6.91 -0.57 1.92
N SER A 95 -7.54 -1.62 2.46
CA SER A 95 -6.87 -2.77 3.09
C SER A 95 -7.31 -4.05 2.42
N ALA A 96 -6.39 -5.00 2.23
CA ALA A 96 -6.72 -6.26 1.57
C ALA A 96 -7.63 -7.13 2.45
N MET A 97 -7.48 -7.06 3.78
CA MET A 97 -8.22 -7.89 4.73
C MET A 97 -9.49 -7.23 5.28
N GLY A 98 -9.74 -5.94 4.99
CA GLY A 98 -10.66 -5.13 5.78
C GLY A 98 -10.07 -4.76 7.16
N GLN A 99 -10.89 -4.20 8.03
CA GLN A 99 -10.47 -3.86 9.40
C GLN A 99 -10.92 -4.95 10.37
N LEU A 100 -10.03 -5.92 10.64
CA LEU A 100 -10.35 -7.14 11.38
C LEU A 100 -10.10 -7.05 12.90
N ASP A 101 -9.81 -5.85 13.42
CA ASP A 101 -9.64 -5.65 14.86
C ASP A 101 -10.99 -5.48 15.61
N GLY A 102 -10.91 -5.25 16.92
CA GLY A 102 -12.08 -5.11 17.79
C GLY A 102 -12.97 -3.90 17.49
N ALA A 103 -12.48 -2.90 16.76
CA ALA A 103 -13.24 -1.70 16.39
C ALA A 103 -13.90 -1.82 15.00
N GLY A 104 -13.56 -2.85 14.22
CA GLY A 104 -14.14 -3.14 12.91
C GLY A 104 -14.88 -4.48 12.86
N ILE A 105 -14.64 -5.24 11.78
CA ILE A 105 -15.26 -6.54 11.50
C ILE A 105 -14.93 -7.56 12.60
N GLY A 106 -13.73 -7.52 13.19
CA GLY A 106 -13.36 -8.43 14.29
C GLY A 106 -14.28 -8.25 15.50
N GLY A 107 -14.59 -7.01 15.86
CA GLY A 107 -15.62 -6.70 16.87
C GLY A 107 -17.00 -7.17 16.45
N MET A 108 -17.38 -6.95 15.18
CA MET A 108 -18.67 -7.37 14.62
C MET A 108 -18.93 -8.87 14.78
N ILE A 109 -17.96 -9.70 14.41
CA ILE A 109 -18.14 -11.16 14.40
C ILE A 109 -17.96 -11.79 15.79
N LYS A 110 -17.15 -11.17 16.69
CA LYS A 110 -16.87 -11.71 18.03
C LYS A 110 -17.84 -11.24 19.11
N ALA A 111 -18.45 -10.06 18.98
CA ALA A 111 -19.20 -9.42 20.08
C ALA A 111 -20.25 -10.34 20.73
N ARG A 112 -21.05 -11.07 19.94
CA ARG A 112 -22.09 -11.96 20.49
C ARG A 112 -21.54 -13.15 21.25
N TYR A 113 -20.41 -13.71 20.82
CA TYR A 113 -19.73 -14.78 21.54
C TYR A 113 -19.10 -14.31 22.86
N LEU A 114 -18.81 -13.01 22.96
CA LEU A 114 -18.28 -12.37 24.16
C LEU A 114 -19.38 -11.79 25.08
N GLY A 115 -20.66 -12.08 24.82
CA GLY A 115 -21.78 -11.51 25.58
C GLY A 115 -21.99 -10.01 25.38
N GLN A 116 -21.37 -9.42 24.35
CA GLN A 116 -21.45 -8.00 23.99
C GLN A 116 -22.45 -7.78 22.84
N ARG A 117 -22.78 -6.50 22.60
CA ARG A 117 -23.58 -6.08 21.43
C ARG A 117 -22.66 -5.57 20.33
N VAL A 118 -22.98 -5.90 19.09
CA VAL A 118 -22.42 -5.25 17.91
C VAL A 118 -22.79 -3.76 17.96
N THR A 119 -21.81 -2.87 17.75
CA THR A 119 -22.04 -1.42 17.69
C THR A 119 -22.42 -0.98 16.28
N SER A 120 -23.01 0.22 16.13
CA SER A 120 -23.32 0.79 14.82
C SER A 120 -22.09 1.09 13.96
N LYS A 121 -20.88 1.08 14.54
CA LYS A 121 -19.63 1.46 13.86
C LYS A 121 -18.85 0.29 13.30
N PHE A 122 -19.00 -0.91 13.86
CA PHE A 122 -18.20 -2.07 13.48
C PHE A 122 -18.34 -2.44 11.99
N CYS A 123 -19.56 -2.42 11.46
CA CYS A 123 -19.81 -2.74 10.06
C CYS A 123 -19.26 -1.66 9.12
N PRO A 124 -19.62 -0.37 9.23
CA PRO A 124 -19.13 0.64 8.29
C PRO A 124 -17.62 0.83 8.38
N LEU A 125 -17.05 0.97 9.59
CA LEU A 125 -15.60 1.17 9.75
C LEU A 125 -14.79 -0.08 9.41
N GLY A 126 -15.46 -1.24 9.29
CA GLY A 126 -14.86 -2.51 8.94
C GLY A 126 -14.48 -2.67 7.47
N LEU A 127 -15.07 -1.88 6.57
CA LEU A 127 -14.95 -2.06 5.12
C LEU A 127 -13.51 -1.82 4.64
N ALA A 128 -13.12 -2.58 3.62
CA ALA A 128 -11.79 -2.53 3.02
C ALA A 128 -11.44 -1.18 2.38
N GLU A 129 -12.44 -0.42 1.92
CA GLU A 129 -12.29 0.88 1.27
C GLU A 129 -12.21 2.06 2.25
N MET A 130 -12.58 1.87 3.53
CA MET A 130 -12.59 2.93 4.54
C MET A 130 -11.29 3.74 4.67
N PRO A 131 -10.08 3.19 4.39
CA PRO A 131 -8.88 4.01 4.26
C PRO A 131 -9.02 5.16 3.24
N ALA A 132 -9.59 4.94 2.05
CA ALA A 132 -9.84 6.01 1.08
C ALA A 132 -10.96 6.95 1.55
N ASP A 133 -12.05 6.39 2.07
CA ASP A 133 -13.19 7.18 2.55
C ASP A 133 -12.78 8.16 3.64
N PHE A 134 -11.93 7.73 4.58
CA PHE A 134 -11.43 8.59 5.66
C PHE A 134 -10.52 9.69 5.13
N VAL A 135 -9.72 9.41 4.10
CA VAL A 135 -8.88 10.42 3.46
C VAL A 135 -9.74 11.45 2.75
N ASN A 136 -10.76 11.03 2.00
CA ASN A 136 -11.70 11.96 1.37
C ASN A 136 -12.46 12.80 2.41
N ALA A 137 -13.11 12.15 3.36
CA ALA A 137 -14.05 12.78 4.27
C ALA A 137 -13.39 13.66 5.34
N TYR A 138 -12.22 13.24 5.86
CA TYR A 138 -11.65 13.84 7.06
C TYR A 138 -10.26 14.43 6.88
N VAL A 139 -9.56 14.15 5.77
CA VAL A 139 -8.23 14.72 5.51
C VAL A 139 -8.31 15.78 4.41
N LEU A 140 -8.88 15.42 3.25
CA LEU A 140 -8.82 16.24 2.04
C LEU A 140 -10.08 17.07 1.77
N GLY A 141 -11.26 16.60 2.18
CA GLY A 141 -12.54 17.18 1.77
C GLY A 141 -12.76 17.09 0.27
N SER A 142 -12.43 15.93 -0.33
CA SER A 142 -12.48 15.73 -1.79
C SER A 142 -13.85 15.21 -2.24
N LEU A 143 -14.31 15.70 -3.40
CA LEU A 143 -15.48 15.21 -4.14
C LEU A 143 -15.09 14.44 -5.40
N GLY A 144 -13.79 14.14 -5.54
CA GLY A 144 -13.25 13.48 -6.70
C GLY A 144 -13.48 11.97 -6.73
N SER A 145 -12.93 11.29 -7.74
CA SER A 145 -13.03 9.84 -7.87
C SER A 145 -12.42 9.13 -6.65
N THR A 146 -13.04 8.03 -6.22
CA THR A 146 -12.47 7.20 -5.15
C THR A 146 -12.72 5.72 -5.36
N GLY A 147 -12.03 4.88 -4.61
CA GLY A 147 -12.10 3.44 -4.74
C GLY A 147 -11.02 2.70 -3.97
N ALA A 148 -11.21 1.38 -3.83
CA ALA A 148 -10.18 0.43 -3.43
C ALA A 148 -10.14 -0.75 -4.42
N SER A 149 -8.97 -1.00 -5.01
CA SER A 149 -8.74 -2.15 -5.89
C SER A 149 -7.95 -3.23 -5.14
N LEU A 150 -8.63 -4.32 -4.81
CA LEU A 150 -8.07 -5.38 -3.96
C LEU A 150 -7.40 -6.46 -4.83
N GLY A 151 -6.08 -6.55 -4.72
CA GLY A 151 -5.22 -7.54 -5.39
C GLY A 151 -4.46 -8.42 -4.40
N ALA A 152 -5.07 -8.75 -3.25
CA ALA A 152 -4.40 -9.38 -2.11
C ALA A 152 -3.14 -8.60 -1.70
N CYS A 153 -1.98 -9.27 -1.62
CA CYS A 153 -0.69 -8.64 -1.30
C CYS A 153 -0.17 -7.64 -2.36
N ALA A 154 -0.80 -7.57 -3.54
CA ALA A 154 -0.46 -6.62 -4.61
C ALA A 154 -1.38 -5.38 -4.64
N SER A 155 -2.29 -5.21 -3.67
CA SER A 155 -3.35 -4.19 -3.69
C SER A 155 -2.84 -2.75 -3.89
N PHE A 156 -1.75 -2.34 -3.25
CA PHE A 156 -1.20 -0.99 -3.46
C PHE A 156 -0.91 -0.70 -4.94
N LEU A 157 -0.34 -1.65 -5.68
CA LEU A 157 -0.05 -1.45 -7.10
C LEU A 157 -1.32 -1.43 -7.95
N TYR A 158 -2.38 -2.12 -7.53
CA TYR A 158 -3.68 -2.04 -8.22
C TYR A 158 -4.30 -0.64 -8.06
N ASN A 159 -4.24 -0.07 -6.86
CA ASN A 159 -4.62 1.32 -6.62
C ASN A 159 -3.76 2.30 -7.43
N LEU A 160 -2.45 2.05 -7.51
CA LEU A 160 -1.52 2.86 -8.29
C LEU A 160 -1.85 2.85 -9.78
N ARG A 161 -2.23 1.70 -10.33
CA ARG A 161 -2.68 1.58 -11.72
C ARG A 161 -3.88 2.49 -11.98
N GLN A 162 -4.89 2.47 -11.10
CA GLN A 162 -6.07 3.31 -11.25
C GLN A 162 -5.71 4.80 -11.23
N GLY A 163 -4.83 5.22 -10.32
CA GLY A 163 -4.35 6.59 -10.27
C GLY A 163 -3.62 7.05 -11.53
N ILE A 164 -2.78 6.19 -12.10
CA ILE A 164 -2.08 6.45 -13.37
C ILE A 164 -3.08 6.58 -14.52
N GLU A 165 -4.08 5.69 -14.58
CA GLU A 165 -5.11 5.71 -15.62
C GLU A 165 -5.96 6.99 -15.58
N ASP A 166 -6.33 7.45 -14.38
CA ASP A 166 -7.08 8.69 -14.19
C ASP A 166 -6.28 9.93 -14.62
N ILE A 167 -4.99 10.00 -14.32
CA ILE A 167 -4.11 11.08 -14.81
C ILE A 167 -3.98 11.02 -16.33
N ARG A 168 -3.70 9.85 -16.90
CA ARG A 168 -3.51 9.68 -18.35
C ARG A 168 -4.76 10.02 -19.16
N GLN A 169 -5.94 9.74 -18.60
CA GLN A 169 -7.23 10.00 -19.25
C GLN A 169 -7.76 11.41 -18.97
N GLY A 170 -7.00 12.24 -18.25
CA GLY A 170 -7.37 13.62 -17.92
C GLY A 170 -8.51 13.74 -16.90
N ARG A 171 -8.88 12.63 -16.24
CA ARG A 171 -9.91 12.62 -15.19
C ARG A 171 -9.42 13.24 -13.90
N ALA A 172 -8.14 13.04 -13.56
CA ALA A 172 -7.54 13.59 -12.36
C ALA A 172 -6.22 14.28 -12.66
N ARG A 173 -5.92 15.31 -11.88
CA ARG A 173 -4.65 16.03 -11.90
C ARG A 173 -3.82 15.80 -10.63
N VAL A 174 -4.50 15.43 -9.54
CA VAL A 174 -3.90 15.04 -8.25
C VAL A 174 -4.51 13.73 -7.80
N VAL A 175 -3.68 12.73 -7.49
CA VAL A 175 -4.15 11.44 -7.01
C VAL A 175 -3.41 11.03 -5.74
N PHE A 176 -4.15 10.72 -4.68
CA PHE A 176 -3.63 10.06 -3.50
C PHE A 176 -3.79 8.55 -3.68
N VAL A 177 -2.67 7.83 -3.67
CA VAL A 177 -2.65 6.37 -3.80
C VAL A 177 -2.08 5.77 -2.53
N GLY A 178 -2.82 4.88 -1.89
CA GLY A 178 -2.37 4.29 -0.64
C GLY A 178 -2.87 2.89 -0.38
N SER A 179 -2.44 2.36 0.75
CA SER A 179 -3.03 1.19 1.41
C SER A 179 -2.66 1.23 2.89
N SER A 180 -3.55 0.75 3.76
CA SER A 180 -3.29 0.63 5.19
C SER A 180 -3.75 -0.71 5.70
N GLU A 181 -2.82 -1.48 6.26
CA GLU A 181 -3.08 -2.80 6.82
C GLU A 181 -2.58 -2.87 8.26
N ALA A 182 -3.44 -3.34 9.17
CA ALA A 182 -3.10 -3.64 10.56
C ALA A 182 -3.45 -5.10 10.90
N PRO A 183 -2.77 -6.09 10.29
CA PRO A 183 -3.15 -7.49 10.36
C PRO A 183 -2.49 -8.23 11.55
N VAL A 184 -1.72 -7.53 12.39
CA VAL A 184 -1.11 -8.07 13.61
C VAL A 184 -2.19 -8.24 14.69
N ASN A 185 -3.08 -9.21 14.45
CA ASN A 185 -4.13 -9.64 15.36
C ASN A 185 -4.18 -11.18 15.39
N PRO A 186 -4.59 -11.79 16.52
CA PRO A 186 -4.51 -13.25 16.68
C PRO A 186 -5.25 -14.03 15.60
N GLU A 187 -6.45 -13.60 15.21
CA GLU A 187 -7.28 -14.34 14.26
C GLU A 187 -6.69 -14.35 12.84
N VAL A 188 -6.17 -13.22 12.38
CA VAL A 188 -5.52 -13.11 11.07
C VAL A 188 -4.23 -13.90 11.05
N MET A 189 -3.41 -13.78 12.11
CA MET A 189 -2.18 -14.53 12.20
C MET A 189 -2.46 -16.04 12.24
N GLU A 190 -3.49 -16.50 12.96
CA GLU A 190 -3.88 -17.91 13.00
C GLU A 190 -4.34 -18.40 11.63
N GLY A 191 -5.09 -17.57 10.90
CA GLY A 191 -5.49 -17.88 9.52
C GLY A 191 -4.30 -18.13 8.60
N TYR A 192 -3.30 -17.25 8.60
CA TYR A 192 -2.09 -17.45 7.78
C TYR A 192 -1.18 -18.57 8.30
N ALA A 193 -1.10 -18.78 9.62
CA ALA A 193 -0.38 -19.90 10.21
C ALA A 193 -0.99 -21.25 9.80
N ALA A 194 -2.32 -21.35 9.78
CA ALA A 194 -3.04 -22.55 9.34
C ALA A 194 -2.79 -22.88 7.86
N MET A 195 -2.45 -21.88 7.04
CA MET A 195 -2.02 -22.09 5.64
C MET A 195 -0.57 -22.57 5.52
N GLY A 196 0.21 -22.58 6.61
CA GLY A 196 1.65 -22.78 6.59
C GLY A 196 2.40 -21.62 5.92
N ALA A 197 1.83 -20.41 5.93
CA ALA A 197 2.38 -19.27 5.20
C ALA A 197 3.35 -18.41 6.02
N LEU A 198 3.21 -18.43 7.36
CA LEU A 198 4.02 -17.62 8.28
C LEU A 198 5.27 -18.37 8.76
N ALA A 199 6.36 -17.62 8.99
CA ALA A 199 7.53 -18.15 9.68
C ALA A 199 7.18 -18.47 11.14
N THR A 200 7.24 -19.75 11.51
CA THR A 200 7.01 -20.23 12.89
C THR A 200 8.30 -20.32 13.66
N ASP A 201 8.22 -20.27 15.00
CA ASP A 201 9.37 -20.51 15.88
C ASP A 201 10.06 -21.85 15.57
N LYS A 202 9.27 -22.91 15.34
CA LYS A 202 9.76 -24.22 14.94
C LYS A 202 10.53 -24.16 13.63
N GLY A 203 9.99 -23.49 12.62
CA GLY A 203 10.65 -23.31 11.32
C GLY A 203 11.97 -22.55 11.46
N LEU A 204 11.99 -21.46 12.23
CA LEU A 204 13.20 -20.66 12.46
C LEU A 204 14.29 -21.47 13.20
N ARG A 205 13.93 -22.22 14.25
CA ARG A 205 14.87 -23.11 14.94
C ARG A 205 15.48 -24.15 14.00
N GLN A 206 14.68 -24.73 13.12
CA GLN A 206 15.15 -25.70 12.14
C GLN A 206 16.17 -25.10 11.16
N LEU A 207 15.93 -23.87 10.71
CA LEU A 207 16.87 -23.16 9.83
C LEU A 207 18.20 -22.85 10.53
N ASP A 208 18.14 -22.53 11.83
CA ASP A 208 19.31 -22.10 12.61
C ASP A 208 20.00 -23.25 13.36
N GLY A 209 19.49 -24.49 13.24
CA GLY A 209 20.02 -25.66 13.95
C GLY A 209 19.86 -25.59 15.48
N LEU A 210 18.85 -24.88 15.96
CA LEU A 210 18.58 -24.64 17.38
C LEU A 210 17.78 -25.79 18.02
N ALA A 211 18.04 -26.05 19.30
CA ALA A 211 17.25 -26.98 20.10
C ALA A 211 15.83 -26.43 20.39
N GLU A 212 14.88 -27.29 20.76
CA GLU A 212 13.47 -26.90 20.96
C GLU A 212 13.27 -25.83 22.05
N ASP A 213 14.14 -25.80 23.05
CA ASP A 213 14.13 -24.88 24.18
C ASP A 213 14.87 -23.56 23.90
N GLN A 214 15.55 -23.42 22.77
CA GLN A 214 16.26 -22.21 22.38
C GLN A 214 15.36 -21.24 21.63
N GLU A 215 15.44 -19.95 21.95
CA GLU A 215 14.67 -18.91 21.25
C GLU A 215 15.35 -18.53 19.92
N PRO A 216 14.61 -18.54 18.79
CA PRO A 216 15.17 -18.10 17.50
C PRO A 216 15.34 -16.58 17.46
N ASP A 217 16.23 -16.09 16.59
CA ASP A 217 16.35 -14.64 16.35
C ASP A 217 15.19 -14.13 15.48
N HIS A 218 14.15 -13.61 16.14
CA HIS A 218 12.97 -13.06 15.47
C HIS A 218 13.26 -11.84 14.59
N ARG A 219 14.38 -11.12 14.79
CA ARG A 219 14.76 -10.00 13.92
C ARG A 219 15.17 -10.47 12.52
N ARG A 220 15.53 -11.75 12.39
CA ARG A 220 15.86 -12.40 11.12
C ARG A 220 14.74 -13.32 10.62
N ALA A 221 13.50 -13.15 11.11
CA ALA A 221 12.40 -14.04 10.74
C ALA A 221 12.05 -14.00 9.23
N CYS A 222 12.13 -12.83 8.60
CA CYS A 222 11.93 -12.72 7.15
C CYS A 222 13.27 -12.85 6.44
N ARG A 223 13.47 -13.94 5.68
CA ARG A 223 14.72 -14.26 4.95
C ARG A 223 14.50 -14.37 3.42
N PRO A 224 14.26 -13.26 2.70
CA PRO A 224 14.06 -13.29 1.25
C PRO A 224 15.24 -13.94 0.52
N PHE A 225 14.96 -14.84 -0.42
CA PHE A 225 15.95 -15.53 -1.27
C PHE A 225 16.99 -16.43 -0.57
N ALA A 226 16.86 -16.66 0.74
CA ALA A 226 17.71 -17.59 1.47
C ALA A 226 16.95 -18.84 1.94
N GLU A 227 17.60 -19.68 2.74
CA GLU A 227 16.92 -20.68 3.55
C GLU A 227 15.90 -20.00 4.47
N ASN A 228 14.63 -20.34 4.29
CA ASN A 228 13.49 -19.63 4.85
C ASN A 228 12.28 -20.56 5.05
N CYS A 229 11.31 -20.14 5.85
CA CYS A 229 10.22 -21.01 6.30
C CYS A 229 8.84 -20.36 6.27
N GLY A 230 8.69 -19.16 5.70
CA GLY A 230 7.44 -18.42 5.69
C GLY A 230 7.65 -16.92 5.73
N PHE A 231 6.62 -16.14 5.42
CA PHE A 231 6.70 -14.69 5.56
C PHE A 231 6.47 -14.24 7.01
N THR A 232 7.00 -13.08 7.37
CA THR A 232 6.69 -12.42 8.65
C THR A 232 5.57 -11.43 8.40
N ILE A 233 4.43 -11.57 9.08
CA ILE A 233 3.32 -10.62 8.96
C ILE A 233 3.70 -9.24 9.46
N ALA A 234 3.17 -8.17 8.90
CA ALA A 234 3.45 -6.81 9.36
C ALA A 234 2.27 -5.86 9.23
N GLU A 235 2.32 -4.74 9.94
CA GLU A 235 1.43 -3.60 9.76
C GLU A 235 2.14 -2.45 9.03
N SER A 236 1.45 -1.76 8.12
CA SER A 236 1.96 -0.56 7.46
C SER A 236 0.80 0.28 6.89
N ALA A 237 1.01 1.59 6.79
CA ALA A 237 0.20 2.49 5.98
C ALA A 237 1.12 3.37 5.15
N GLN A 238 0.94 3.34 3.84
CA GLN A 238 1.73 4.11 2.89
C GLN A 238 0.79 4.90 2.00
N MET A 239 1.15 6.14 1.72
CA MET A 239 0.43 7.05 0.83
C MET A 239 1.43 7.77 -0.06
N VAL A 240 1.20 7.73 -1.37
CA VAL A 240 1.96 8.51 -2.36
C VAL A 240 1.00 9.46 -3.06
N VAL A 241 1.49 10.65 -3.38
CA VAL A 241 0.70 11.66 -4.12
C VAL A 241 1.28 11.80 -5.52
N LEU A 242 0.43 11.62 -6.52
CA LEU A 242 0.76 11.80 -7.92
C LEU A 242 0.18 13.13 -8.41
N PHE A 243 0.98 13.86 -9.18
CA PHE A 243 0.53 15.01 -9.96
C PHE A 243 0.67 14.68 -11.44
N ASP A 244 -0.20 15.22 -12.29
CA ASP A 244 0.15 15.36 -13.69
C ASP A 244 1.37 16.28 -13.84
N ASP A 245 2.16 16.09 -14.89
CA ASP A 245 3.41 16.81 -15.04
C ASP A 245 3.21 18.32 -15.19
N ALA A 246 2.12 18.78 -15.80
CA ALA A 246 1.85 20.20 -15.97
C ALA A 246 1.51 20.87 -14.63
N LEU A 247 0.73 20.22 -13.77
CA LEU A 247 0.43 20.72 -12.43
C LEU A 247 1.68 20.74 -11.55
N ALA A 248 2.52 19.70 -11.63
CA ALA A 248 3.78 19.67 -10.90
C ALA A 248 4.71 20.83 -11.31
N MET A 249 4.82 21.09 -12.62
CA MET A 249 5.58 22.22 -13.17
C MET A 249 4.99 23.58 -12.75
N GLU A 250 3.66 23.71 -12.76
CA GLU A 250 2.94 24.93 -12.37
C GLU A 250 3.16 25.29 -10.90
N LEU A 251 3.10 24.29 -10.01
CA LEU A 251 3.15 24.49 -8.57
C LEU A 251 4.58 24.48 -7.99
N GLY A 252 5.59 24.10 -8.78
CA GLY A 252 6.94 23.88 -8.24
C GLY A 252 7.04 22.62 -7.38
N ALA A 253 6.13 21.65 -7.57
CA ALA A 253 6.09 20.44 -6.74
C ALA A 253 7.43 19.67 -6.82
N GLU A 254 7.88 19.11 -5.70
CA GLU A 254 9.05 18.24 -5.70
C GLU A 254 8.75 16.93 -6.42
N VAL A 255 9.72 16.46 -7.22
CA VAL A 255 9.60 15.24 -8.01
C VAL A 255 10.57 14.20 -7.48
N PHE A 256 10.06 13.29 -6.66
CA PHE A 256 10.82 12.14 -6.15
C PHE A 256 11.06 11.05 -7.21
N GLY A 257 10.34 11.11 -8.33
CA GLY A 257 10.39 10.18 -9.45
C GLY A 257 9.09 10.23 -10.24
N ALA A 258 8.95 9.38 -11.24
CA ALA A 258 7.70 9.19 -11.96
C ALA A 258 7.34 7.71 -12.00
N VAL A 259 6.05 7.39 -11.90
CA VAL A 259 5.55 6.06 -12.21
C VAL A 259 4.91 6.11 -13.60
N THR A 260 5.40 5.27 -14.51
CA THR A 260 4.92 5.29 -15.89
C THR A 260 3.78 4.30 -16.03
N ASP A 261 3.95 3.07 -15.59
CA ASP A 261 2.97 2.00 -15.78
C ASP A 261 2.91 1.06 -14.59
N VAL A 262 1.74 0.46 -14.40
CA VAL A 262 1.57 -0.74 -13.59
C VAL A 262 0.87 -1.79 -14.44
N PHE A 263 1.47 -2.96 -14.55
CA PHE A 263 0.90 -4.10 -15.26
C PHE A 263 0.34 -5.11 -14.26
N VAL A 264 -0.87 -5.57 -14.52
CA VAL A 264 -1.58 -6.53 -13.67
C VAL A 264 -2.04 -7.71 -14.52
N ASN A 265 -1.70 -8.93 -14.10
CA ASN A 265 -2.10 -10.15 -14.82
C ASN A 265 -2.42 -11.29 -13.86
N ALA A 266 -3.50 -12.01 -14.18
CA ALA A 266 -3.88 -13.23 -13.50
C ALA A 266 -2.99 -14.43 -13.91
N ASP A 267 -3.08 -15.53 -13.17
CA ASP A 267 -2.32 -16.77 -13.47
C ASP A 267 -3.01 -17.73 -14.45
N GLY A 268 -4.28 -17.51 -14.78
CA GLY A 268 -5.10 -18.49 -15.50
C GLY A 268 -5.64 -19.61 -14.60
N TYR A 269 -5.79 -20.83 -15.12
CA TYR A 269 -6.25 -21.98 -14.33
C TYR A 269 -5.25 -22.38 -13.25
N LYS A 270 -5.72 -22.60 -12.01
CA LYS A 270 -4.88 -22.91 -10.84
C LYS A 270 -5.30 -24.21 -10.17
N LYS A 271 -4.33 -24.91 -9.55
CA LYS A 271 -4.59 -26.01 -8.62
C LYS A 271 -4.97 -25.48 -7.23
N SER A 272 -4.03 -24.81 -6.57
CA SER A 272 -4.26 -24.13 -5.28
C SER A 272 -4.43 -22.63 -5.51
N ILE A 273 -5.36 -22.00 -4.78
CA ILE A 273 -5.63 -20.57 -4.86
C ILE A 273 -4.45 -19.72 -4.35
N SER A 274 -3.67 -20.24 -3.40
CA SER A 274 -2.55 -19.52 -2.75
C SER A 274 -1.18 -19.80 -3.37
N GLY A 275 -1.07 -20.82 -4.22
CA GLY A 275 0.20 -21.15 -4.88
C GLY A 275 0.59 -20.10 -5.95
N PRO A 276 1.89 -19.93 -6.25
CA PRO A 276 2.35 -19.04 -7.31
C PRO A 276 1.89 -19.53 -8.69
N GLY A 277 1.91 -18.65 -9.68
CA GLY A 277 1.61 -18.98 -11.07
C GLY A 277 2.35 -18.09 -12.06
N VAL A 278 1.93 -18.17 -13.33
CA VAL A 278 2.69 -17.63 -14.46
C VAL A 278 2.40 -16.17 -14.78
N GLY A 279 1.39 -15.55 -14.15
CA GLY A 279 0.97 -14.19 -14.49
C GLY A 279 2.08 -13.15 -14.27
N ASN A 280 2.96 -13.38 -13.31
CA ASN A 280 4.07 -12.46 -13.02
C ASN A 280 5.15 -12.40 -14.11
N TYR A 281 5.28 -13.43 -14.97
CA TYR A 281 6.11 -13.32 -16.17
C TYR A 281 5.61 -12.20 -17.10
N LEU A 282 4.28 -12.07 -17.24
CA LEU A 282 3.67 -11.05 -18.09
C LEU A 282 3.87 -9.66 -17.49
N THR A 283 3.65 -9.49 -16.18
CA THR A 283 3.78 -8.18 -15.55
C THR A 283 5.22 -7.68 -15.56
N MET A 284 6.20 -8.54 -15.23
CA MET A 284 7.62 -8.18 -15.25
C MET A 284 8.12 -7.85 -16.66
N ALA A 285 7.80 -8.68 -17.65
CA ALA A 285 8.21 -8.44 -19.03
C ALA A 285 7.60 -7.15 -19.60
N ARG A 286 6.32 -6.87 -19.31
CA ARG A 286 5.66 -5.62 -19.72
C ARG A 286 6.23 -4.39 -19.02
N ALA A 287 6.51 -4.49 -17.72
CA ALA A 287 7.10 -3.41 -16.94
C ALA A 287 8.46 -3.00 -17.51
N LEU A 288 9.34 -3.97 -17.75
CA LEU A 288 10.65 -3.72 -18.34
C LEU A 288 10.55 -3.27 -19.81
N ALA A 289 9.62 -3.81 -20.60
CA ALA A 289 9.36 -3.34 -21.96
C ALA A 289 8.89 -1.88 -22.01
N SER A 290 8.06 -1.45 -21.05
CA SER A 290 7.67 -0.04 -20.92
C SER A 290 8.88 0.84 -20.59
N ALA A 291 9.72 0.43 -19.63
CA ALA A 291 10.97 1.14 -19.33
C ALA A 291 11.86 1.25 -20.58
N ARG A 292 11.97 0.17 -21.37
CA ARG A 292 12.73 0.13 -22.63
C ARG A 292 12.17 1.10 -23.67
N ALA A 293 10.86 1.25 -23.76
CA ALA A 293 10.25 2.19 -24.70
C ALA A 293 10.64 3.65 -24.41
N ILE A 294 10.98 3.97 -23.16
CA ILE A 294 11.41 5.31 -22.72
C ILE A 294 12.93 5.45 -22.78
N LEU A 295 13.67 4.45 -22.30
CA LEU A 295 15.12 4.54 -22.06
C LEU A 295 15.98 3.91 -23.17
N GLY A 296 15.36 3.15 -24.08
CA GLY A 296 16.04 2.32 -25.07
C GLY A 296 16.78 1.12 -24.46
N ASP A 297 17.36 0.28 -25.32
CA ASP A 297 18.08 -0.93 -24.88
C ASP A 297 19.28 -0.61 -23.97
N ALA A 298 20.08 0.39 -24.33
CA ALA A 298 21.23 0.79 -23.52
C ALA A 298 20.81 1.28 -22.13
N GLY A 299 19.71 2.04 -22.05
CA GLY A 299 19.22 2.60 -20.81
C GLY A 299 18.56 1.60 -19.87
N ILE A 300 18.02 0.47 -20.36
CA ILE A 300 17.49 -0.58 -19.48
C ILE A 300 18.56 -1.56 -19.00
N ARG A 301 19.64 -1.74 -19.77
CA ARG A 301 20.73 -2.67 -19.43
C ARG A 301 21.64 -2.15 -18.32
N GLN A 302 21.56 -0.87 -17.99
CA GLN A 302 22.38 -0.20 -16.99
C GLN A 302 21.53 0.72 -16.11
N GLY A 303 21.88 0.87 -14.83
CA GLY A 303 21.20 1.81 -13.94
C GLY A 303 19.76 1.43 -13.57
N GLY A 304 19.37 0.16 -13.75
CA GLY A 304 18.10 -0.37 -13.28
C GLY A 304 18.26 -1.11 -11.96
N LEU A 305 17.17 -1.23 -11.20
CA LEU A 305 17.08 -2.16 -10.06
C LEU A 305 15.69 -2.81 -9.99
N VAL A 306 15.59 -3.91 -9.23
CA VAL A 306 14.30 -4.53 -8.86
C VAL A 306 14.11 -4.42 -7.36
N GLN A 307 12.96 -3.89 -6.96
CA GLN A 307 12.45 -4.10 -5.62
C GLN A 307 11.54 -5.33 -5.64
N ALA A 308 12.11 -6.47 -5.28
CA ALA A 308 11.44 -7.77 -5.38
C ALA A 308 10.28 -7.89 -4.40
N HIS A 309 9.34 -8.78 -4.71
CA HIS A 309 8.28 -9.18 -3.80
C HIS A 309 8.88 -9.86 -2.56
N GLY A 310 9.82 -10.78 -2.73
CA GLY A 310 10.79 -11.21 -1.71
C GLY A 310 10.17 -11.55 -0.35
N THR A 311 9.23 -12.49 -0.29
CA THR A 311 8.42 -12.73 0.93
C THR A 311 9.07 -13.57 2.01
N GLY A 312 10.24 -14.18 1.76
CA GLY A 312 10.82 -15.16 2.68
C GLY A 312 10.14 -16.52 2.67
N THR A 313 9.47 -16.90 1.57
CA THR A 313 8.87 -18.24 1.41
C THR A 313 9.64 -19.10 0.39
N PRO A 314 9.70 -20.45 0.56
CA PRO A 314 10.45 -21.32 -0.34
C PRO A 314 9.93 -21.29 -1.78
N GLN A 315 8.60 -21.26 -1.96
CA GLN A 315 8.02 -21.16 -3.29
C GLN A 315 8.32 -19.81 -3.96
N ASN A 316 8.37 -18.71 -3.18
CA ASN A 316 8.65 -17.39 -3.75
C ASN A 316 10.11 -17.26 -4.19
N ARG A 317 11.08 -17.70 -3.37
CA ARG A 317 12.51 -17.52 -3.70
C ARG A 317 12.88 -18.13 -5.04
N VAL A 318 12.35 -19.32 -5.35
CA VAL A 318 12.60 -20.02 -6.61
C VAL A 318 11.82 -19.37 -7.76
N SER A 319 10.51 -19.20 -7.59
CA SER A 319 9.64 -18.72 -8.69
C SER A 319 9.94 -17.29 -9.09
N GLU A 320 10.14 -16.38 -8.14
CA GLU A 320 10.45 -14.98 -8.42
C GLU A 320 11.81 -14.84 -9.07
N ALA A 321 12.86 -15.46 -8.52
CA ALA A 321 14.18 -15.37 -9.10
C ALA A 321 14.25 -15.99 -10.51
N ALA A 322 13.50 -17.07 -10.78
CA ALA A 322 13.36 -17.61 -12.14
C ALA A 322 12.73 -16.60 -13.11
N ILE A 323 11.67 -15.89 -12.70
CA ILE A 323 11.02 -14.85 -13.51
C ILE A 323 12.00 -13.70 -13.78
N LEU A 324 12.66 -13.20 -12.74
CA LEU A 324 13.60 -12.08 -12.84
C LEU A 324 14.79 -12.44 -13.72
N SER A 325 15.37 -13.63 -13.54
CA SER A 325 16.51 -14.13 -14.31
C SER A 325 16.17 -14.27 -15.80
N GLN A 326 15.03 -14.90 -16.13
CA GLN A 326 14.58 -15.05 -17.51
C GLN A 326 14.24 -13.70 -18.16
N THR A 327 13.64 -12.79 -17.40
CA THR A 327 13.34 -11.43 -17.87
C THR A 327 14.64 -10.67 -18.13
N ALA A 328 15.60 -10.70 -17.20
CA ALA A 328 16.91 -10.08 -17.38
C ALA A 328 17.62 -10.59 -18.63
N ALA A 329 17.68 -11.91 -18.81
CA ALA A 329 18.27 -12.55 -19.99
C ALA A 329 17.60 -12.10 -21.30
N ALA A 330 16.27 -12.08 -21.34
CA ALA A 330 15.51 -11.69 -22.54
C ALA A 330 15.73 -10.22 -22.96
N PHE A 331 16.12 -9.36 -22.01
CA PHE A 331 16.40 -7.94 -22.26
C PHE A 331 17.90 -7.60 -22.28
N GLY A 332 18.77 -8.61 -22.11
CA GLY A 332 20.23 -8.46 -22.14
C GLY A 332 20.81 -7.74 -20.92
N ILE A 333 20.18 -7.89 -19.75
CA ILE A 333 20.70 -7.41 -18.47
C ILE A 333 21.62 -8.49 -17.89
N GLU A 334 22.84 -8.12 -17.50
CA GLU A 334 23.85 -9.07 -17.02
C GLU A 334 23.95 -9.15 -15.49
N ASP A 335 23.67 -8.06 -14.79
CA ASP A 335 23.80 -7.97 -13.33
C ASP A 335 22.71 -7.06 -12.76
N TRP A 336 21.48 -7.57 -12.64
CA TRP A 336 20.33 -6.78 -12.21
C TRP A 336 20.27 -6.70 -10.67
N PRO A 337 20.47 -5.51 -10.04
CA PRO A 337 20.46 -5.40 -8.59
C PRO A 337 19.09 -5.69 -7.99
N ILE A 338 19.07 -6.54 -6.96
CA ILE A 338 17.84 -6.97 -6.28
C ILE A 338 17.81 -6.46 -4.84
N ALA A 339 16.77 -5.71 -4.50
CA ALA A 339 16.41 -5.33 -3.14
C ALA A 339 15.15 -6.10 -2.67
N ALA A 340 15.03 -6.32 -1.36
CA ALA A 340 13.86 -6.97 -0.77
C ALA A 340 13.52 -6.35 0.60
N VAL A 341 12.79 -5.23 0.60
CA VAL A 341 12.46 -4.44 1.81
C VAL A 341 11.81 -5.25 2.94
N LYS A 342 11.15 -6.37 2.61
CA LYS A 342 10.47 -7.22 3.60
C LYS A 342 11.42 -7.84 4.63
N CYS A 343 12.72 -7.93 4.35
CA CYS A 343 13.69 -8.34 5.39
C CYS A 343 13.79 -7.35 6.55
N PHE A 344 13.40 -6.09 6.36
CA PHE A 344 13.38 -5.06 7.41
C PHE A 344 12.00 -4.93 8.05
N LEU A 345 10.95 -4.92 7.23
CA LEU A 345 9.61 -4.52 7.66
C LEU A 345 8.63 -5.70 7.82
N GLY A 346 8.98 -6.89 7.34
CA GLY A 346 8.02 -7.97 7.14
C GLY A 346 7.07 -7.71 5.96
N HIS A 347 5.92 -8.36 5.95
CA HIS A 347 4.93 -8.30 4.88
C HIS A 347 3.63 -7.66 5.36
N SER A 348 3.42 -6.41 4.96
CA SER A 348 2.26 -5.58 5.29
C SER A 348 1.02 -5.82 4.41
N ILE A 349 0.89 -7.05 3.90
CA ILE A 349 -0.21 -7.50 3.02
C ILE A 349 -0.52 -6.48 1.91
N GLY A 350 -1.64 -5.75 1.98
CA GLY A 350 -2.07 -4.81 0.94
C GLY A 350 -1.14 -3.61 0.78
N ALA A 351 -0.46 -3.17 1.85
CA ALA A 351 0.44 -2.03 1.85
C ALA A 351 1.86 -2.32 1.33
N ALA A 352 2.19 -3.60 1.08
CA ALA A 352 3.55 -4.02 0.76
C ALA A 352 4.14 -3.34 -0.49
N GLY A 353 3.31 -3.07 -1.51
CA GLY A 353 3.76 -2.34 -2.71
C GLY A 353 4.14 -0.88 -2.41
N GLY A 354 3.50 -0.26 -1.42
CA GLY A 354 3.83 1.08 -0.94
C GLY A 354 5.17 1.08 -0.21
N ASP A 355 5.40 0.12 0.69
CA ASP A 355 6.68 -0.02 1.39
C ASP A 355 7.85 -0.17 0.40
N GLN A 356 7.63 -0.94 -0.67
CA GLN A 356 8.57 -1.16 -1.75
C GLN A 356 8.85 0.13 -2.55
N ILE A 357 7.81 0.92 -2.86
CA ILE A 357 7.97 2.19 -3.59
C ILE A 357 8.70 3.22 -2.73
N THR A 358 8.27 3.44 -1.48
CA THR A 358 8.89 4.40 -0.57
C THR A 358 10.36 4.08 -0.33
N ALA A 359 10.70 2.80 -0.09
CA ALA A 359 12.09 2.36 0.02
C ALA A 359 12.89 2.61 -1.27
N THR A 360 12.28 2.45 -2.44
CA THR A 360 12.91 2.72 -3.74
C THR A 360 13.20 4.21 -3.95
N LEU A 361 12.29 5.10 -3.54
CA LEU A 361 12.53 6.54 -3.56
C LEU A 361 13.69 6.91 -2.63
N GLY A 362 13.76 6.31 -1.44
CA GLY A 362 14.88 6.46 -0.51
C GLY A 362 16.23 5.97 -1.07
N ILE A 363 16.23 4.84 -1.80
CA ILE A 363 17.42 4.34 -2.51
C ILE A 363 17.98 5.41 -3.45
N TRP A 364 17.11 6.05 -4.25
CA TRP A 364 17.53 7.10 -5.17
C TRP A 364 17.95 8.38 -4.47
N GLN A 365 17.28 8.76 -3.39
CA GLN A 365 17.63 9.96 -2.65
C GLN A 365 19.00 9.86 -1.97
N HIS A 366 19.31 8.69 -1.39
CA HIS A 366 20.51 8.52 -0.58
C HIS A 366 21.65 7.78 -1.27
N GLY A 367 21.42 7.18 -2.44
CA GLY A 367 22.45 6.42 -3.16
C GLY A 367 22.90 5.17 -2.41
N ILE A 368 21.99 4.52 -1.69
CA ILE A 368 22.26 3.28 -0.94
C ILE A 368 21.26 2.23 -1.38
N LEU A 369 21.75 1.10 -1.90
CA LEU A 369 20.96 -0.11 -2.11
C LEU A 369 20.97 -0.95 -0.82
N PRO A 370 19.82 -1.16 -0.15
CA PRO A 370 19.75 -2.02 1.01
C PRO A 370 20.12 -3.47 0.66
N GLY A 371 21.04 -4.04 1.43
CA GLY A 371 21.26 -5.48 1.41
C GLY A 371 20.08 -6.21 2.05
N ILE A 372 19.92 -7.48 1.72
CA ILE A 372 19.01 -8.41 2.40
C ILE A 372 19.70 -8.88 3.68
N VAL A 373 19.77 -8.02 4.70
CA VAL A 373 20.67 -8.19 5.87
C VAL A 373 20.31 -9.37 6.79
N THR A 374 19.14 -9.98 6.61
CA THR A 374 18.69 -11.11 7.43
C THR A 374 19.25 -12.45 6.97
N ILE A 375 19.97 -12.49 5.84
CA ILE A 375 20.48 -13.73 5.23
C ILE A 375 22.02 -13.81 5.27
N ASP A 376 22.52 -15.03 5.45
CA ASP A 376 23.96 -15.30 5.35
C ASP A 376 24.39 -15.55 3.90
N ALA A 377 23.55 -16.26 3.14
CA ALA A 377 23.73 -16.53 1.72
C ALA A 377 22.37 -16.72 1.03
N VAL A 378 22.37 -16.58 -0.30
CA VAL A 378 21.25 -16.98 -1.17
C VAL A 378 21.14 -18.52 -1.15
N ALA A 379 19.93 -19.05 -1.13
CA ALA A 379 19.70 -20.50 -1.14
C ALA A 379 20.10 -21.15 -2.47
N ASP A 380 20.53 -22.42 -2.42
CA ASP A 380 21.08 -23.14 -3.59
C ASP A 380 20.06 -23.34 -4.72
N ASP A 381 18.77 -23.35 -4.40
CA ASP A 381 17.68 -23.54 -5.36
C ASP A 381 17.22 -22.23 -6.04
N VAL A 382 17.83 -21.09 -5.70
CA VAL A 382 17.49 -19.78 -6.27
C VAL A 382 18.27 -19.57 -7.56
N PRO A 383 17.59 -19.35 -8.71
CA PRO A 383 18.28 -18.96 -9.94
C PRO A 383 18.96 -17.59 -9.78
N THR A 384 20.29 -17.56 -9.87
CA THR A 384 21.08 -16.32 -9.70
C THR A 384 21.61 -15.73 -11.00
N ALA A 385 21.47 -16.44 -12.12
CA ALA A 385 21.93 -15.95 -13.42
C ALA A 385 21.28 -14.59 -13.73
N HIS A 386 22.11 -13.61 -14.10
CA HIS A 386 21.71 -12.22 -14.39
C HIS A 386 21.26 -11.36 -13.20
N LEU A 387 21.32 -11.87 -11.96
CA LEU A 387 20.78 -11.18 -10.77
C LEU A 387 21.87 -10.90 -9.73
N ALA A 388 21.90 -9.66 -9.23
CA ALA A 388 22.85 -9.21 -8.22
C ALA A 388 22.18 -9.14 -6.84
N PHE A 389 22.21 -10.25 -6.10
CA PHE A 389 21.82 -10.26 -4.69
C PHE A 389 22.95 -9.74 -3.80
N SER A 390 22.60 -9.10 -2.68
CA SER A 390 23.54 -8.63 -1.67
C SER A 390 22.94 -8.79 -0.29
N ASN A 391 23.70 -9.30 0.69
CA ASN A 391 23.36 -9.22 2.11
C ASN A 391 23.98 -7.99 2.80
N THR A 392 24.78 -7.20 2.08
CA THR A 392 25.36 -5.94 2.57
C THR A 392 24.82 -4.75 1.77
N HIS A 393 24.75 -3.59 2.43
CA HIS A 393 24.42 -2.33 1.77
C HIS A 393 25.47 -1.98 0.71
N ARG A 394 25.03 -1.51 -0.45
CA ARG A 394 25.91 -1.07 -1.55
C ARG A 394 25.68 0.40 -1.85
N ALA A 395 26.76 1.14 -2.09
CA ALA A 395 26.64 2.48 -2.65
C ALA A 395 26.16 2.39 -4.11
N LEU A 396 25.24 3.27 -4.48
CA LEU A 396 24.79 3.51 -5.84
C LEU A 396 24.99 4.99 -6.15
N ASP A 397 25.39 5.31 -7.37
CA ASP A 397 25.31 6.69 -7.85
C ASP A 397 23.85 6.98 -8.27
N PRO A 398 23.12 7.89 -7.58
CA PRO A 398 21.76 8.28 -7.94
C PRO A 398 21.62 8.80 -9.37
N LEU A 399 22.64 9.49 -9.89
CA LEU A 399 22.62 10.06 -11.24
C LEU A 399 22.79 8.99 -12.32
N ALA A 400 23.42 7.87 -11.98
CA ALA A 400 23.53 6.70 -12.84
C ALA A 400 22.25 5.83 -12.81
N GLN A 401 21.37 6.00 -11.82
CA GLN A 401 20.11 5.26 -11.76
C GLN A 401 19.09 5.83 -12.75
N ARG A 402 18.43 4.94 -13.48
CA ARG A 402 17.50 5.25 -14.56
C ARG A 402 16.07 4.84 -14.24
N TYR A 403 15.89 3.63 -13.72
CA TYR A 403 14.57 3.07 -13.43
C TYR A 403 14.60 2.05 -12.29
N ALA A 404 13.42 1.72 -11.77
CA ALA A 404 13.20 0.59 -10.90
C ALA A 404 11.95 -0.16 -11.33
N ILE A 405 11.98 -1.48 -11.18
CA ILE A 405 10.77 -2.32 -11.28
C ILE A 405 10.37 -2.75 -9.87
N VAL A 406 9.19 -2.35 -9.43
CA VAL A 406 8.62 -2.80 -8.16
C VAL A 406 7.71 -3.99 -8.44
N ASN A 407 8.05 -5.16 -7.90
CA ASN A 407 7.33 -6.40 -8.14
C ASN A 407 6.48 -6.81 -6.93
N SER A 408 5.19 -7.12 -7.14
CA SER A 408 4.34 -7.66 -6.09
C SER A 408 3.41 -8.75 -6.60
N LYS A 409 3.11 -9.72 -5.74
CA LYS A 409 2.25 -10.87 -6.00
C LYS A 409 1.35 -11.12 -4.81
N GLY A 410 0.28 -11.88 -4.99
CA GLY A 410 -0.63 -12.26 -3.93
C GLY A 410 -1.48 -13.48 -4.29
N PHE A 411 -2.20 -13.99 -3.29
CA PHE A 411 -3.12 -15.12 -3.47
C PHE A 411 -4.19 -14.82 -4.54
N GLY A 412 -4.81 -15.86 -5.08
CA GLY A 412 -5.80 -15.74 -6.16
C GLY A 412 -5.19 -15.60 -7.54
N GLY A 413 -3.86 -15.62 -7.64
CA GLY A 413 -3.13 -15.32 -8.86
C GLY A 413 -3.08 -13.83 -9.18
N ASN A 414 -3.02 -12.99 -8.16
CA ASN A 414 -2.87 -11.54 -8.34
C ASN A 414 -1.39 -11.21 -8.50
N ASN A 415 -1.00 -10.68 -9.66
CA ASN A 415 0.37 -10.23 -9.92
C ASN A 415 0.36 -8.79 -10.40
N ALA A 416 1.31 -7.97 -9.91
CA ALA A 416 1.49 -6.60 -10.37
C ALA A 416 2.98 -6.22 -10.41
N SER A 417 3.39 -5.53 -11.47
CA SER A 417 4.73 -4.95 -11.57
C SER A 417 4.63 -3.50 -12.03
N ALA A 418 5.26 -2.58 -11.30
CA ALA A 418 5.26 -1.16 -11.60
C ALA A 418 6.61 -0.71 -12.14
N THR A 419 6.57 0.16 -13.16
CA THR A 419 7.74 0.80 -13.75
C THR A 419 7.88 2.21 -13.19
N LEU A 420 8.98 2.45 -12.49
CA LEU A 420 9.31 3.77 -11.95
C LEU A 420 10.55 4.33 -12.67
N MET A 421 10.50 5.60 -13.04
CA MET A 421 11.63 6.39 -13.53
C MET A 421 12.28 7.11 -12.36
N SER A 422 13.61 7.05 -12.29
CA SER A 422 14.39 7.76 -11.26
C SER A 422 14.16 9.27 -11.34
N PRO A 423 14.50 10.04 -10.27
CA PRO A 423 14.50 11.50 -10.34
C PRO A 423 15.28 12.04 -11.55
N ALA A 424 16.45 11.48 -11.84
CA ALA A 424 17.31 11.91 -12.96
C ALA A 424 16.63 11.69 -14.33
N SER A 425 16.05 10.51 -14.55
CA SER A 425 15.30 10.22 -15.79
C SER A 425 14.05 11.07 -15.90
N THR A 426 13.31 11.24 -14.80
CA THR A 426 12.09 12.04 -14.76
C THR A 426 12.37 13.50 -15.08
N ARG A 427 13.42 14.10 -14.49
CA ARG A 427 13.86 15.46 -14.84
C ARG A 427 14.23 15.58 -16.31
N SER A 428 14.94 14.60 -16.86
CA SER A 428 15.28 14.57 -18.29
C SER A 428 14.03 14.55 -19.18
N MET A 429 13.02 13.76 -18.79
CA MET A 429 11.72 13.72 -19.50
C MET A 429 11.00 15.08 -19.43
N LEU A 430 10.97 15.71 -18.25
CA LEU A 430 10.37 17.03 -18.07
C LEU A 430 11.10 18.12 -18.86
N GLN A 431 12.44 18.14 -18.83
CA GLN A 431 13.26 19.09 -19.60
C GLN A 431 13.13 18.90 -21.12
N ALA A 432 12.83 17.69 -21.59
CA ALA A 432 12.53 17.44 -23.00
C ALA A 432 11.15 17.97 -23.42
N ARG A 433 10.18 18.03 -22.49
CA ARG A 433 8.81 18.47 -22.75
C ARG A 433 8.62 19.97 -22.59
N TYR A 434 9.18 20.54 -21.52
CA TYR A 434 8.97 21.93 -21.13
C TYR A 434 10.08 22.85 -21.62
N SER A 435 9.73 24.09 -21.94
CA SER A 435 10.71 25.08 -22.36
C SER A 435 11.67 25.42 -21.23
N ARG A 436 12.88 25.89 -21.57
CA ARG A 436 13.87 26.37 -20.58
C ARG A 436 13.28 27.42 -19.62
N ARG A 437 12.38 28.27 -20.10
CA ARG A 437 11.72 29.30 -19.28
C ARG A 437 10.77 28.69 -18.24
N GLU A 438 10.01 27.67 -18.64
CA GLU A 438 9.12 26.94 -17.71
C GLU A 438 9.93 26.16 -16.70
N TRP A 439 11.00 25.50 -17.15
CA TRP A 439 11.94 24.78 -16.27
C TRP A 439 12.54 25.69 -15.19
N THR A 440 13.11 26.84 -15.58
CA THR A 440 13.70 27.78 -14.61
C THR A 440 12.65 28.36 -13.64
N ARG A 441 11.40 28.54 -14.09
CA ARG A 441 10.31 28.95 -13.20
C ARG A 441 9.97 27.86 -12.18
N TRP A 442 9.87 26.61 -12.63
CA TRP A 442 9.66 25.48 -11.74
C TRP A 442 10.80 25.35 -10.74
N GLU A 443 12.07 25.46 -11.16
CA GLU A 443 13.23 25.39 -10.25
C GLU A 443 13.15 26.45 -9.14
N ALA A 444 12.79 27.69 -9.50
CA ALA A 444 12.64 28.78 -8.54
C ALA A 444 11.49 28.55 -7.54
N ALA A 445 10.33 28.06 -8.02
CA ALA A 445 9.21 27.72 -7.16
C ALA A 445 9.51 26.50 -6.27
N ASN A 446 10.19 25.50 -6.84
CA ASN A 446 10.55 24.26 -6.18
C ASN A 446 11.54 24.46 -5.04
N ALA A 447 12.46 25.42 -5.15
CA ALA A 447 13.35 25.77 -4.04
C ALA A 447 12.57 26.16 -2.77
N ILE A 448 11.47 26.91 -2.92
CA ILE A 448 10.60 27.30 -1.79
C ILE A 448 9.83 26.09 -1.25
N VAL A 449 9.35 25.21 -2.14
CA VAL A 449 8.65 23.97 -1.74
C VAL A 449 9.58 23.08 -0.92
N ARG A 450 10.84 22.89 -1.34
CA ARG A 450 11.82 22.09 -0.59
C ARG A 450 12.13 22.65 0.78
N GLU A 451 12.25 23.97 0.91
CA GLU A 451 12.45 24.60 2.20
C GLU A 451 11.29 24.28 3.15
N ARG A 452 10.04 24.37 2.65
CA ARG A 452 8.85 24.00 3.42
C ARG A 452 8.79 22.51 3.76
N GLN A 453 9.21 21.64 2.84
CA GLN A 453 9.32 20.20 3.11
C GLN A 453 10.33 19.93 4.24
N GLY A 454 11.49 20.62 4.23
CA GLY A 454 12.48 20.50 5.30
C GLY A 454 11.94 20.95 6.65
N VAL A 455 11.25 22.10 6.70
CA VAL A 455 10.60 22.58 7.94
C VAL A 455 9.53 21.60 8.43
N TYR A 456 8.74 21.01 7.52
CA TYR A 456 7.74 20.00 7.87
C TYR A 456 8.39 18.74 8.45
N ASP A 457 9.44 18.22 7.80
CA ASP A 457 10.17 17.02 8.22
C ASP A 457 10.84 17.21 9.60
N GLU A 458 11.45 18.37 9.85
CA GLU A 458 12.00 18.72 11.17
C GLU A 458 10.91 18.75 12.25
N ALA A 459 9.74 19.32 11.93
CA ALA A 459 8.62 19.41 12.87
C ALA A 459 7.96 18.04 13.13
N MET A 460 7.86 17.18 12.12
CA MET A 460 7.42 15.78 12.28
C MET A 460 8.41 14.99 13.14
N THR A 461 9.71 15.12 12.88
CA THR A 461 10.78 14.48 13.66
C THR A 461 10.76 14.92 15.12
N ALA A 462 10.47 16.20 15.37
CA ALA A 462 10.30 16.74 16.73
C ALA A 462 8.98 16.33 17.40
N GLY A 463 8.06 15.68 16.69
CA GLY A 463 6.73 15.33 17.20
C GLY A 463 5.82 16.54 17.42
N ALA A 464 6.09 17.66 16.75
CA ALA A 464 5.38 18.93 16.93
C ALA A 464 4.09 19.03 16.09
N LEU A 465 3.90 18.12 15.14
CA LEU A 465 2.76 18.09 14.23
C LEU A 465 1.85 16.90 14.52
N HIS A 466 0.55 17.14 14.33
CA HIS A 466 -0.50 16.14 14.50
C HIS A 466 -1.19 15.84 13.16
N PRO A 467 -1.71 14.62 12.97
CA PRO A 467 -2.50 14.27 11.80
C PRO A 467 -3.69 15.21 11.60
N VAL A 468 -4.00 15.49 10.34
CA VAL A 468 -5.17 16.25 9.94
C VAL A 468 -6.39 15.35 10.04
N TYR A 469 -7.34 15.72 10.91
CA TYR A 469 -8.62 15.04 11.02
C TYR A 469 -9.73 16.08 11.23
N ARG A 470 -10.51 16.32 10.17
CA ARG A 470 -11.53 17.36 10.05
C ARG A 470 -12.93 16.74 10.02
N PHE A 471 -13.35 16.15 11.13
CA PHE A 471 -14.72 15.68 11.30
C PHE A 471 -15.68 16.86 11.44
N ASP A 472 -16.85 16.78 10.78
CA ASP A 472 -17.90 17.81 10.84
C ASP A 472 -17.40 19.22 10.46
N HIS A 473 -16.57 19.29 9.41
CA HIS A 473 -15.91 20.51 8.96
C HIS A 473 -16.16 20.76 7.48
N GLY A 474 -16.82 21.88 7.15
CA GLY A 474 -17.12 22.23 5.76
C GLY A 474 -18.01 21.20 5.06
N VAL A 475 -18.92 20.57 5.82
CA VAL A 475 -19.90 19.62 5.30
C VAL A 475 -20.82 20.38 4.34
N LEU A 476 -20.98 19.83 3.14
CA LEU A 476 -21.85 20.35 2.11
C LEU A 476 -23.14 19.56 2.09
N ASP A 477 -24.26 20.23 1.86
CA ASP A 477 -25.57 19.60 1.73
C ASP A 477 -26.27 19.98 0.41
N ASP A 478 -27.53 19.56 0.26
CA ASP A 478 -28.30 19.80 -0.97
C ASP A 478 -28.47 21.30 -1.28
N ASP A 479 -28.46 22.18 -0.27
CA ASP A 479 -28.59 23.64 -0.45
C ASP A 479 -27.30 24.26 -1.02
N ASP A 480 -26.16 23.57 -0.91
CA ASP A 480 -24.87 23.99 -1.49
C ASP A 480 -24.69 23.59 -2.96
N VAL A 481 -25.66 22.88 -3.53
CA VAL A 481 -25.60 22.31 -4.88
C VAL A 481 -26.55 23.04 -5.83
N SER A 482 -26.03 23.43 -7.00
CA SER A 482 -26.86 23.87 -8.13
C SER A 482 -26.47 23.15 -9.41
N VAL A 483 -27.47 22.70 -10.16
CA VAL A 483 -27.27 21.88 -11.37
C VAL A 483 -27.92 22.57 -12.56
N SER A 484 -27.21 22.60 -13.68
CA SER A 484 -27.75 22.94 -15.00
C SER A 484 -27.37 21.86 -16.02
N ALA A 485 -27.90 21.96 -17.24
CA ALA A 485 -27.53 21.05 -18.32
C ALA A 485 -26.06 21.14 -18.74
N ALA A 486 -25.36 22.22 -18.39
CA ALA A 486 -23.97 22.45 -18.77
C ALA A 486 -22.98 22.30 -17.61
N ARG A 487 -23.42 22.48 -16.35
CA ARG A 487 -22.51 22.50 -15.20
C ARG A 487 -23.19 22.10 -13.90
N VAL A 488 -22.38 21.64 -12.96
CA VAL A 488 -22.74 21.44 -11.56
C VAL A 488 -21.88 22.36 -10.70
N SER A 489 -22.48 23.14 -9.82
CA SER A 489 -21.77 23.93 -8.82
C SER A 489 -22.00 23.35 -7.43
N VAL A 490 -20.92 23.17 -6.68
CA VAL A 490 -20.94 22.65 -5.31
C VAL A 490 -20.03 23.54 -4.45
N GLY A 491 -20.56 24.10 -3.37
CA GLY A 491 -19.76 24.90 -2.43
C GLY A 491 -19.03 26.08 -3.10
N GLY A 492 -19.67 26.71 -4.08
CA GLY A 492 -19.11 27.85 -4.84
C GLY A 492 -18.08 27.50 -5.92
N ARG A 493 -17.80 26.21 -6.17
CA ARG A 493 -16.92 25.74 -7.25
C ARG A 493 -17.73 25.01 -8.33
N CYS A 494 -17.37 25.17 -9.60
CA CYS A 494 -18.10 24.60 -10.73
C CYS A 494 -17.33 23.47 -11.41
N VAL A 495 -18.07 22.48 -11.90
CA VAL A 495 -17.65 21.41 -12.80
C VAL A 495 -18.47 21.51 -14.07
N GLU A 496 -17.81 21.57 -15.22
CA GLU A 496 -18.48 21.53 -16.52
C GLU A 496 -18.88 20.09 -16.86
N LEU A 497 -20.10 19.90 -17.35
CA LEU A 497 -20.60 18.60 -17.77
C LEU A 497 -20.09 18.29 -19.20
N PRO A 498 -19.84 17.01 -19.53
CA PRO A 498 -19.35 16.63 -20.85
C PRO A 498 -20.28 17.10 -21.97
N ALA A 499 -19.76 17.95 -22.87
CA ALA A 499 -20.47 18.38 -24.08
C ALA A 499 -20.12 17.52 -25.30
N ASP A 500 -18.95 16.87 -25.28
CA ASP A 500 -18.43 16.04 -26.36
C ASP A 500 -18.50 14.56 -26.01
N SER A 501 -18.90 13.76 -27.00
CA SER A 501 -18.92 12.30 -26.90
C SER A 501 -17.66 11.70 -27.53
N PRO A 502 -16.98 10.75 -26.87
CA PRO A 502 -15.90 9.99 -27.50
C PRO A 502 -16.41 9.11 -28.66
N TYR A 503 -17.73 8.97 -28.81
CA TYR A 503 -18.41 8.23 -29.87
C TYR A 503 -19.00 9.19 -30.92
N ALA A 504 -18.25 10.23 -31.29
CA ALA A 504 -18.70 11.23 -32.27
C ALA A 504 -19.04 10.61 -33.65
N ASP A 505 -18.46 9.46 -33.96
CA ASP A 505 -18.71 8.63 -35.15
C ASP A 505 -19.93 7.71 -35.04
N MET A 506 -20.50 7.54 -33.84
CA MET A 506 -21.68 6.71 -33.57
C MET A 506 -22.92 7.54 -33.20
N ARG A 507 -23.07 8.74 -33.79
CA ARG A 507 -24.24 9.60 -33.52
C ARG A 507 -25.53 8.92 -33.99
N ILE A 508 -26.47 8.77 -33.07
CA ILE A 508 -27.83 8.34 -33.39
C ILE A 508 -28.51 9.53 -34.07
N GLY A 509 -28.95 9.35 -35.33
CA GLY A 509 -29.74 10.36 -36.03
C GLY A 509 -30.96 10.75 -35.19
N VAL A 510 -31.18 12.05 -35.03
CA VAL A 510 -32.34 12.55 -34.29
C VAL A 510 -33.60 12.04 -34.99
N ILE A 511 -34.39 11.22 -34.30
CA ILE A 511 -35.78 11.01 -34.71
C ILE A 511 -36.47 12.32 -34.36
N GLU A 512 -36.60 13.23 -35.34
CA GLU A 512 -37.42 14.42 -35.17
C GLU A 512 -38.87 13.98 -34.87
N PRO A 513 -39.52 14.56 -33.85
CA PRO A 513 -40.90 14.23 -33.49
C PRO A 513 -41.92 14.61 -34.56
#